data_AF-A0A7C3AVA5-F1
#
_entry.id   AF-A0A7C3AVA5-F1
#
_cell.length_a   1.000
_cell.length_b   1.000
_cell.length_c   1.000
_cell.angle_alpha   90.00
_cell.angle_beta   90.00
_cell.angle_gamma   90.00
#
_symmetry.space_group_name_H-M   'P 1'
#
loop_
_entity.id
_entity.type
_entity.pdbx_description
1 polymer ?
#
loop_
_entity_poly.entity_id
_entity_poly.type
_entity_poly.pdbx_seq_one_letter_code
_entity_poly.pdbx_strand_id
1 'polypeptide(L)'
;MKRWQFWLGVVISAAFLWVALRGLSLGDMWQELREANYWWLLPGVVVYFLGVWARAWRWHYLLRPLKQIPTKTMFPIVAIGYMGNNIYPARAGELLRA
;
A
#
# COMPACT_ATOMS: atom_id res chain seq x y z
N MET A 1 -18.71 0.20 13.95
CA MET A 1 -17.73 -0.50 14.81
C MET A 1 -18.05 -0.18 16.25
N LYS A 2 -18.11 -1.17 17.17
CA LYS A 2 -18.38 -0.88 18.58
C LYS A 2 -17.24 -0.01 19.12
N ARG A 3 -17.57 1.10 19.78
CA ARG A 3 -16.65 2.17 20.21
C ARG A 3 -15.42 1.66 20.99
N TRP A 4 -15.56 0.54 21.70
CA TRP A 4 -14.46 -0.13 22.43
C TRP A 4 -13.38 -0.71 21.51
N GLN A 5 -13.73 -1.38 20.41
CA GLN A 5 -12.76 -2.02 19.51
C GLN A 5 -11.80 -1.01 18.90
N PHE A 6 -12.28 0.21 18.63
CA PHE A 6 -11.46 1.32 18.17
C PHE A 6 -10.41 1.71 19.23
N TRP A 7 -10.83 1.96 20.48
CA TRP A 7 -9.91 2.33 21.56
C TRP A 7 -8.90 1.22 21.89
N LEU A 8 -9.34 -0.04 21.85
CA LEU A 8 -8.47 -1.19 22.04
C LEU A 8 -7.42 -1.27 20.92
N GLY A 9 -7.82 -1.02 19.67
CA GLY A 9 -6.89 -0.90 18.55
C GLY A 9 -5.89 0.25 18.73
N VAL A 10 -6.33 1.41 19.21
CA VAL A 10 -5.44 2.57 19.50
C VAL A 10 -4.42 2.23 20.58
N VAL A 11 -4.83 1.63 21.70
CA VAL A 11 -3.93 1.25 22.79
C VAL A 11 -2.90 0.23 22.34
N ILE A 12 -3.34 -0.79 21.59
CA ILE A 12 -2.43 -1.78 21.01
C ILE A 12 -1.44 -1.09 20.06
N SER A 13 -1.92 -0.23 19.17
CA SER A 13 -1.07 0.47 18.21
C SER A 13 -0.02 1.33 18.92
N ALA A 14 -0.42 2.06 19.96
CA ALA A 14 0.48 2.88 20.78
C ALA A 14 1.52 2.03 21.53
N ALA A 15 1.11 0.88 22.08
CA ALA A 15 2.03 -0.03 22.78
C ALA A 15 3.09 -0.59 21.82
N PHE A 16 2.69 -1.05 20.63
CA PHE A 16 3.63 -1.55 19.62
C PHE A 16 4.53 -0.44 19.06
N LEU A 17 4.00 0.76 18.87
CA LEU A 17 4.81 1.92 18.46
C LEU A 17 5.88 2.24 19.51
N TRP A 18 5.51 2.22 20.80
CA TRP A 18 6.46 2.45 21.88
C TRP A 18 7.54 1.37 21.94
N VAL A 19 7.18 0.09 21.80
CA VAL A 19 8.15 -1.02 21.76
C VAL A 19 9.11 -0.86 20.57
N ALA A 20 8.59 -0.49 19.39
CA ALA A 20 9.40 -0.29 18.19
C ALA A 20 10.38 0.89 18.33
N LEU A 21 9.97 1.98 18.99
CA LEU A 21 10.77 3.19 19.12
C LEU A 21 11.74 3.19 20.32
N ARG A 22 11.46 2.42 21.38
CA ARG A 22 12.23 2.46 22.63
C ARG A 22 13.70 2.08 22.48
N GLY A 23 14.04 1.25 21.49
CA GLY A 23 15.42 0.84 21.19
C GLY A 23 16.06 1.56 20.02
N LEU A 24 15.37 2.55 19.43
CA LEU A 24 15.78 3.16 18.16
C LEU A 24 16.46 4.50 18.41
N SER A 25 17.78 4.50 18.30
CA SER A 25 18.60 5.72 18.26
C SER A 25 18.37 6.41 16.91
N LEU A 26 17.71 7.56 16.93
CA LEU A 26 17.44 8.35 15.72
C LEU A 26 18.73 8.72 14.95
N GLY A 27 19.85 8.85 15.66
CA GLY A 27 21.17 9.08 15.07
C GLY A 27 21.67 7.90 14.24
N ASP A 28 21.63 6.69 14.81
CA ASP A 28 22.09 5.47 14.13
C ASP A 28 21.17 5.16 12.95
N MET A 29 19.85 5.35 13.09
CA MET A 29 18.90 5.21 11.98
C MET A 29 19.27 6.12 10.79
N TRP A 30 19.71 7.36 11.05
CA TRP A 30 20.09 8.29 10.00
C TRP A 30 21.40 7.93 9.31
N GLN A 31 22.36 7.38 10.05
CA GLN A 31 23.60 6.85 9.48
C GLN A 31 23.33 5.61 8.62
N GLU A 32 22.55 4.65 9.13
CA GLU A 32 22.14 3.45 8.41
C GLU A 32 21.38 3.80 7.12
N LEU A 33 20.50 4.81 7.15
CA LEU A 33 19.81 5.31 5.94
C LEU A 33 20.78 5.89 4.90
N ARG A 34 21.87 6.55 5.31
CA ARG A 34 22.87 7.10 4.38
C ARG A 34 23.77 6.05 3.78
N GLU A 35 24.12 5.03 4.56
CA GLU A 35 25.00 3.94 4.12
C GLU A 35 24.23 2.78 3.45
N ALA A 36 22.90 2.75 3.60
CA ALA A 36 22.06 1.74 2.99
C ALA A 36 22.23 1.68 1.47
N ASN A 37 22.41 0.46 0.97
CA ASN A 37 22.52 0.23 -0.46
C ASN A 37 21.12 0.20 -1.11
N TYR A 38 20.74 1.32 -1.72
CA TYR A 38 19.48 1.50 -2.43
C TYR A 38 19.30 0.58 -3.65
N TRP A 39 20.34 -0.15 -4.10
CA TRP A 39 20.17 -1.20 -5.11
C TRP A 39 19.18 -2.28 -4.69
N TRP A 40 19.04 -2.54 -3.39
CA TRP A 40 18.07 -3.50 -2.88
C TRP A 40 16.62 -2.99 -2.97
N LEU A 41 16.43 -1.69 -3.18
CA LEU A 41 15.11 -1.10 -3.41
C LEU A 41 14.56 -1.50 -4.79
N LEU A 42 15.43 -1.60 -5.80
CA LEU A 42 15.08 -1.93 -7.18
C LEU A 42 14.28 -3.23 -7.32
N PRO A 43 14.72 -4.40 -6.80
CA PRO A 43 13.94 -5.63 -6.88
C PRO A 43 12.62 -5.50 -6.13
N GLY A 44 12.57 -4.79 -5.00
CA GLY A 44 11.33 -4.53 -4.27
C GLY A 44 10.32 -3.70 -5.09
N VAL A 45 10.80 -2.66 -5.77
CA VAL A 45 10.01 -1.84 -6.70
C VAL A 45 9.50 -2.70 -7.85
N VAL A 46 10.36 -3.52 -8.47
CA VAL A 46 9.96 -4.43 -9.55
C VAL A 46 8.87 -5.40 -9.10
N VAL A 47 9.01 -6.03 -7.93
CA VAL A 47 8.00 -6.93 -7.36
C VAL A 47 6.69 -6.20 -7.08
N TYR A 48 6.76 -4.97 -6.56
CA TYR A 48 5.57 -4.15 -6.34
C TYR A 48 4.83 -3.86 -7.65
N PHE A 49 5.54 -3.39 -8.68
CA PHE A 49 4.96 -3.12 -9.99
C PHE A 49 4.40 -4.38 -10.67
N LEU A 50 5.07 -5.53 -10.53
CA LEU A 50 4.55 -6.83 -10.96
C LEU A 50 3.27 -7.21 -10.22
N GLY A 51 3.18 -6.93 -8.91
CA GLY A 51 1.96 -7.14 -8.13
C GLY A 51 0.80 -6.27 -8.60
N VAL A 52 1.05 -5.00 -8.89
CA VAL A 52 0.05 -4.09 -9.48
C VAL A 52 -0.35 -4.57 -10.89
N TRP A 53 0.60 -5.04 -11.69
CA TRP A 53 0.35 -5.60 -13.02
C TRP A 53 -0.51 -6.86 -12.96
N ALA A 54 -0.15 -7.83 -12.12
CA ALA A 54 -0.91 -9.07 -11.93
C ALA A 54 -2.35 -8.77 -11.50
N ARG A 55 -2.53 -7.74 -10.67
CA ARG A 55 -3.85 -7.26 -10.29
C ARG A 55 -4.57 -6.63 -11.47
N ALA A 56 -3.94 -5.74 -12.24
CA ALA A 56 -4.54 -5.17 -13.45
C ALA A 56 -4.95 -6.25 -14.47
N TRP A 57 -4.13 -7.30 -14.62
CA TRP A 57 -4.44 -8.46 -15.46
C TRP A 57 -5.63 -9.26 -14.93
N ARG A 58 -5.70 -9.50 -13.63
CA ARG A 58 -6.87 -10.14 -13.00
C ARG A 58 -8.16 -9.35 -13.28
N TRP A 59 -8.12 -8.02 -13.15
CA TRP A 59 -9.27 -7.16 -13.45
C TRP A 59 -9.63 -7.17 -14.94
N HIS A 60 -8.64 -7.22 -15.84
CA HIS A 60 -8.85 -7.40 -17.27
C HIS A 60 -9.60 -8.71 -17.57
N TYR A 61 -9.21 -9.82 -16.93
CA TYR A 61 -9.90 -11.09 -17.12
C TYR A 61 -11.34 -11.06 -16.56
N LEU A 62 -11.54 -10.44 -15.39
CA LEU A 62 -12.85 -10.36 -14.74
C LEU A 62 -13.85 -9.45 -15.49
N LEU A 63 -13.35 -8.38 -16.13
CA LEU A 63 -14.18 -7.44 -16.89
C LEU A 63 -14.41 -7.85 -18.35
N ARG A 64 -13.72 -8.89 -18.83
CA ARG A 64 -13.88 -9.47 -20.17
C ARG A 64 -15.34 -9.83 -20.56
N PRO A 65 -16.22 -10.29 -19.64
CA PRO A 65 -17.63 -10.54 -19.93
C PRO A 65 -18.47 -9.26 -20.11
N LEU A 66 -18.02 -8.12 -19.59
CA LEU A 66 -18.74 -6.85 -19.62
C LEU A 66 -18.23 -5.91 -20.72
N LYS A 67 -16.90 -5.81 -20.89
CA LYS A 67 -16.25 -5.00 -21.93
C LYS A 67 -14.79 -5.39 -22.09
N GLN A 68 -14.33 -5.54 -23.32
CA GLN A 68 -12.91 -5.80 -23.62
C GLN A 68 -12.11 -4.50 -23.54
N ILE A 69 -11.52 -4.23 -22.37
CA ILE A 69 -10.63 -3.07 -22.15
C ILE A 69 -9.17 -3.55 -22.19
N PRO A 70 -8.29 -3.00 -23.03
CA PRO A 70 -6.89 -3.42 -23.09
C PRO A 70 -6.16 -3.18 -21.77
N THR A 71 -5.29 -4.14 -21.36
CA THR A 71 -4.54 -4.11 -20.10
C THR A 71 -3.69 -2.84 -19.92
N LYS A 72 -3.21 -2.25 -21.02
CA LYS A 72 -2.46 -0.98 -21.01
C LYS A 72 -3.28 0.22 -20.49
N THR A 73 -4.59 0.22 -20.72
CA THR A 73 -5.50 1.25 -20.20
C THR A 73 -5.95 0.91 -18.77
N MET A 74 -6.05 -0.38 -18.44
CA MET A 74 -6.42 -0.84 -17.11
C MET A 74 -5.35 -0.59 -16.05
N PHE A 75 -4.08 -0.68 -16.42
CA PHE A 75 -2.95 -0.51 -15.53
C PHE A 75 -2.92 0.86 -14.81
N PRO A 76 -3.01 2.02 -15.51
CA PRO A 76 -3.07 3.31 -14.83
C PRO A 76 -4.36 3.49 -14.02
N ILE A 77 -5.50 2.93 -14.43
CA ILE A 77 -6.76 2.99 -13.68
C ILE A 77 -6.64 2.24 -12.34
N VAL A 78 -6.05 1.04 -12.35
CA VAL A 78 -5.80 0.27 -11.13
C VAL A 78 -4.74 0.95 -10.27
N ALA A 79 -3.70 1.51 -10.86
CA ALA A 79 -2.69 2.28 -10.13
C ALA A 79 -3.29 3.51 -9.45
N ILE A 80 -4.15 4.28 -10.13
CA ILE A 80 -4.86 5.44 -9.58
C ILE A 80 -5.87 5.01 -8.51
N GLY A 81 -6.60 3.91 -8.71
CA GLY A 81 -7.50 3.35 -7.70
C GLY A 81 -6.76 2.90 -6.43
N TYR A 82 -5.56 2.35 -6.56
CA TYR A 82 -4.68 2.02 -5.44
C TYR A 82 -4.05 3.25 -4.81
N MET A 83 -3.67 4.25 -5.60
CA MET A 83 -3.22 5.54 -5.10
C MET A 83 -4.33 6.18 -4.25
N GLY A 84 -5.58 6.18 -4.72
CA GLY A 84 -6.73 6.63 -3.95
C GLY A 84 -6.92 5.84 -2.65
N ASN A 85 -6.70 4.53 -2.65
CA ASN A 85 -6.78 3.73 -1.41
C ASN A 85 -5.62 3.97 -0.43
N ASN A 86 -4.43 4.37 -0.91
CA ASN A 86 -3.29 4.69 -0.05
C ASN A 86 -3.32 6.14 0.46
N ILE A 87 -3.85 7.07 -0.35
CA ILE A 87 -3.95 8.51 0.01
C ILE A 87 -5.17 8.76 0.90
N TYR A 88 -6.29 8.07 0.68
CA TYR A 88 -7.48 8.27 1.50
C TYR A 88 -7.59 7.23 2.62
N PRO A 89 -7.45 7.63 3.89
CA PRO A 89 -7.71 6.73 5.01
C PRO A 89 -9.18 6.29 5.00
N ALA A 90 -9.44 5.08 5.50
CA ALA A 90 -10.77 4.47 5.59
C ALA A 90 -11.44 4.02 4.29
N ARG A 91 -10.69 3.45 3.32
CA ARG A 91 -11.27 2.78 2.13
C ARG A 91 -12.13 3.71 1.24
N ALA A 92 -11.89 5.03 1.23
CA ALA A 92 -12.63 5.96 0.36
C ALA A 92 -12.33 5.77 -1.14
N GLY A 93 -11.39 4.91 -1.51
CA GLY A 93 -11.20 4.46 -2.90
C GLY A 93 -12.40 3.68 -3.47
N GLU A 94 -13.37 3.24 -2.65
CA GLU A 94 -14.66 2.73 -3.12
C GLU A 94 -15.60 3.86 -3.59
N LEU A 95 -15.51 5.08 -3.03
CA LEU A 95 -16.32 6.23 -3.44
C LEU A 95 -15.92 6.80 -4.80
N LEU A 96 -14.63 6.72 -5.16
CA LEU A 96 -14.15 7.08 -6.51
C LEU A 96 -14.47 6.02 -7.57
N ARG A 97 -14.95 4.85 -7.15
CA ARG A 97 -15.33 3.73 -8.02
C ARG A 97 -16.84 3.68 -8.29
N ALA A 98 -17.62 4.56 -7.65
CA ALA A 98 -19.06 4.72 -7.83
C ALA A 98 -19.39 5.76 -8.91
#